data_AF-A0A958H7R5-F1
#
_entry.id   AF-A0A958H7R5-F1
#
_cell.length_a   1.000
_cell.length_b   1.000
_cell.length_c   1.000
_cell.angle_alpha   90.00
_cell.angle_beta   90.00
_cell.angle_gamma   90.00
#
_symmetry.space_group_name_H-M   'P 1'
#
loop_
_entity.id
_entity.type
_entity.pdbx_description
1 polymer ?
#
loop_
_entity_poly.entity_id
_entity_poly.type
_entity_poly.pdbx_seq_one_letter_code
_entity_poly.pdbx_strand_id
1 'polypeptide(L)'
;MKRLYTVIALLLVATMLLAACGGGSTPEPTTAPEPAPTTAPEPTAVPEPTATEAAAPAEPAATEAPAEAMGAFTCDAPIKIGLITDLTGGLAIYGTMAQRSFLLGMEYASGAAGEEMGDNAWSYKFGDCEVQVLVRDDKG
;
A
#
# COMPACT_ATOMS: atom_id res chain seq x y z
N MET A 1 -47.84 -12.78 -13.97
CA MET A 1 -47.87 -11.44 -13.36
C MET A 1 -46.76 -11.22 -12.34
N LYS A 2 -46.71 -11.94 -11.19
CA LYS A 2 -45.69 -11.71 -10.14
C LYS A 2 -44.23 -11.80 -10.64
N ARG A 3 -43.93 -12.81 -11.48
CA ARG A 3 -42.60 -13.00 -12.11
C ARG A 3 -42.22 -11.89 -13.10
N LEU A 4 -43.22 -11.31 -13.78
CA LEU A 4 -42.98 -10.20 -14.70
C LEU A 4 -42.66 -8.92 -13.93
N TYR A 5 -43.35 -8.67 -12.81
CA TYR A 5 -43.05 -7.54 -11.93
C TYR A 5 -41.67 -7.64 -11.28
N THR A 6 -41.21 -8.83 -10.87
CA THR A 6 -39.84 -9.01 -10.34
C THR A 6 -38.78 -8.74 -11.40
N VAL A 7 -38.99 -9.18 -12.64
CA VAL A 7 -38.04 -8.90 -13.73
C VAL A 7 -38.01 -7.40 -14.07
N ILE A 8 -39.16 -6.73 -14.12
CA ILE A 8 -39.24 -5.28 -14.37
C ILE A 8 -38.58 -4.49 -13.23
N ALA A 9 -38.80 -4.89 -11.97
CA ALA A 9 -38.18 -4.25 -10.82
C ALA A 9 -36.65 -4.40 -10.84
N LEU A 10 -36.14 -5.58 -11.18
CA LEU A 10 -34.69 -5.83 -11.30
C LEU A 10 -34.07 -5.00 -12.44
N LEU A 11 -34.79 -4.83 -13.55
CA LEU A 11 -34.34 -4.05 -14.69
C LEU A 11 -34.30 -2.54 -14.38
N LEU A 12 -35.26 -2.03 -13.60
CA LEU A 12 -35.27 -0.63 -13.11
C LEU A 12 -34.13 -0.33 -12.14
N VAL A 13 -33.79 -1.27 -11.25
CA VAL A 13 -32.65 -1.11 -10.35
C VAL A 13 -31.33 -1.09 -11.14
N ALA A 14 -31.21 -1.96 -12.15
CA ALA A 14 -30.04 -2.00 -13.02
C ALA A 14 -29.85 -0.69 -13.82
N THR A 15 -30.92 -0.09 -14.34
CA THR A 15 -30.80 1.19 -15.07
C THR A 15 -30.43 2.36 -14.17
N MET A 16 -30.90 2.40 -12.92
CA MET A 16 -30.45 3.40 -11.95
C MET A 16 -28.95 3.27 -11.65
N LEU A 17 -28.43 2.05 -11.52
CA LEU A 17 -26.99 1.81 -11.29
C LEU A 17 -26.14 2.25 -12.48
N LEU A 18 -26.60 2.06 -13.72
CA LEU A 18 -25.89 2.53 -14.91
C LEU A 18 -25.88 4.06 -15.03
N ALA A 19 -26.99 4.72 -14.69
CA ALA A 19 -27.05 6.19 -14.70
C ALA A 19 -26.11 6.82 -13.67
N ALA A 20 -25.93 6.18 -12.51
CA ALA A 20 -25.02 6.65 -11.47
C ALA A 20 -23.53 6.56 -11.85
N CYS A 21 -23.16 5.66 -12.77
CA CYS A 21 -21.78 5.49 -13.22
C CYS A 21 -21.43 6.29 -14.50
N GLY A 22 -22.42 6.95 -15.12
CA GLY A 22 -22.24 7.63 -16.43
C GLY A 22 -22.76 9.07 -16.53
N GLY A 23 -23.40 9.62 -15.49
CA GLY A 23 -23.99 10.97 -15.49
C GLY A 23 -23.05 12.11 -15.09
N GLY A 24 -21.75 11.97 -15.31
CA GLY A 24 -20.79 13.05 -15.08
C GLY A 24 -20.88 14.08 -16.21
N SER A 25 -21.20 15.32 -15.87
CA SER A 25 -21.14 16.46 -16.79
C SER A 25 -19.82 16.45 -17.54
N THR A 26 -19.86 16.34 -18.87
CA THR A 26 -18.69 16.61 -19.69
C THR A 26 -18.36 18.10 -19.48
N PRO A 27 -17.18 18.47 -18.95
CA PRO A 27 -16.78 19.87 -18.97
C PRO A 27 -16.65 20.30 -20.43
N GLU A 28 -17.21 21.45 -20.78
CA GLU A 28 -16.91 22.09 -22.06
C GLU A 28 -15.39 22.26 -22.20
N PRO A 29 -14.83 22.03 -23.41
CA PRO A 29 -13.40 22.17 -23.63
C PRO A 29 -13.02 23.64 -23.39
N THR A 30 -12.31 23.90 -22.29
CA THR A 30 -11.61 25.17 -22.10
C THR A 30 -10.53 25.26 -23.15
N THR A 31 -10.58 26.30 -23.98
CA THR A 31 -9.53 26.61 -24.94
C THR A 31 -8.22 26.80 -24.17
N ALA A 32 -7.28 25.88 -24.36
CA ALA A 32 -5.95 25.99 -23.79
C ALA A 32 -5.26 27.25 -24.34
N PRO A 33 -4.60 28.07 -23.49
CA PRO A 33 -3.81 29.19 -23.97
C PRO A 33 -2.70 28.68 -24.90
N GLU A 34 -2.55 29.36 -26.03
CA GLU A 34 -1.50 29.10 -27.01
C GLU A 34 -0.13 29.22 -26.31
N PRO A 35 0.75 28.21 -26.39
CA PRO A 35 2.05 28.28 -25.73
C PRO A 35 2.87 29.40 -26.37
N ALA A 36 3.28 30.37 -25.56
CA ALA A 36 4.27 31.36 -25.98
C ALA A 36 5.56 30.62 -26.43
N PRO A 37 6.24 31.08 -27.50
CA PRO A 37 7.44 30.45 -27.98
C PRO A 37 8.50 30.43 -26.88
N THR A 38 8.78 29.25 -26.35
CA THR A 38 9.90 29.02 -25.45
C THR A 38 11.16 29.00 -26.30
N THR A 39 12.03 29.99 -26.13
CA THR A 39 13.37 30.00 -26.71
C THR A 39 14.12 28.75 -26.22
N ALA A 40 14.66 27.98 -27.15
CA ALA A 40 15.49 26.83 -26.82
C ALA A 40 16.69 27.29 -25.96
N PRO A 41 17.02 26.59 -24.87
CA PRO A 41 18.22 26.92 -24.11
C PRO A 41 19.45 26.78 -25.00
N GLU A 42 20.37 27.74 -24.89
CA GLU A 42 21.68 27.67 -25.54
C GLU A 42 22.40 26.37 -25.15
N PRO A 43 23.19 25.77 -26.06
CA PRO A 43 23.89 24.53 -25.76
C PRO A 43 24.87 24.74 -24.61
N THR A 44 24.59 24.10 -23.48
CA THR A 44 25.53 23.96 -22.36
C THR A 44 26.80 23.31 -22.87
N ALA A 45 27.95 23.97 -22.66
CA ALA A 45 29.25 23.40 -22.97
C ALA A 45 29.41 22.04 -22.27
N VAL A 46 29.77 21.02 -23.05
CA VAL A 46 30.09 19.70 -22.54
C VAL A 46 31.33 19.84 -21.65
N PRO A 47 31.29 19.42 -20.38
CA PRO A 47 32.49 19.41 -19.55
C PRO A 47 33.54 18.48 -20.20
N GLU A 48 34.78 18.94 -20.27
CA GLU A 48 35.93 18.11 -20.64
C GLU A 48 35.96 16.84 -19.77
N PRO A 49 36.43 15.69 -20.30
CA PRO A 49 36.49 14.46 -19.52
C PRO A 49 37.44 14.65 -18.34
N THR A 50 36.86 14.74 -17.13
CA THR A 50 37.58 14.63 -15.88
C THR A 50 38.36 13.31 -15.90
N ALA A 51 39.66 13.41 -15.64
CA ALA A 51 40.58 12.29 -15.59
C ALA A 51 40.02 11.15 -14.74
N THR A 52 40.12 9.93 -15.26
CA THR A 52 39.88 8.66 -14.57
C THR A 52 40.48 8.70 -13.18
N GLU A 53 39.61 8.83 -12.18
CA GLU A 53 39.97 8.63 -10.79
C GLU A 53 40.36 7.16 -10.64
N ALA A 54 41.62 6.95 -10.27
CA ALA A 54 42.18 5.64 -10.00
C ALA A 54 41.29 4.90 -8.98
N ALA A 55 41.06 3.62 -9.23
CA ALA A 55 40.32 2.73 -8.35
C ALA A 55 40.73 2.94 -6.89
N ALA A 56 39.83 3.49 -6.09
CA ALA A 56 39.94 3.49 -4.65
C ALA A 56 40.07 2.02 -4.18
N PRO A 57 41.02 1.70 -3.28
CA PRO A 57 41.12 0.37 -2.71
C PRO A 57 39.78 -0.04 -2.11
N ALA A 58 39.31 -1.23 -2.46
CA ALA A 58 38.11 -1.82 -1.89
C ALA A 58 38.20 -1.75 -0.36
N GLU A 59 37.25 -1.06 0.27
CA GLU A 59 37.06 -1.13 1.71
C GLU A 59 36.93 -2.61 2.11
N PRO A 60 37.60 -3.06 3.19
CA PRO A 60 37.41 -4.40 3.68
C PRO A 60 35.94 -4.57 4.03
N ALA A 61 35.31 -5.57 3.41
CA ALA A 61 33.96 -6.00 3.71
C ALA A 61 33.78 -6.06 5.23
N ALA A 62 32.78 -5.34 5.74
CA ALA A 62 32.36 -5.44 7.12
C ALA A 62 32.15 -6.92 7.44
N THR A 63 33.03 -7.47 8.26
CA THR A 63 32.84 -8.80 8.83
C THR A 63 31.57 -8.70 9.66
N GLU A 64 30.49 -9.37 9.21
CA GLU A 64 29.30 -9.54 10.02
C GLU A 64 29.75 -10.14 11.35
N ALA A 65 29.60 -9.36 12.43
CA ALA A 65 29.71 -9.92 13.76
C ALA A 65 28.76 -11.12 13.83
N PRO A 66 29.14 -12.24 14.47
CA PRO A 66 28.23 -13.36 14.64
C PRO A 66 26.94 -12.81 15.20
N ALA A 67 25.83 -13.02 14.46
CA ALA A 67 24.51 -12.75 14.97
C ALA A 67 24.43 -13.52 16.30
N GLU A 68 24.52 -12.80 17.42
CA GLU A 68 24.24 -13.41 18.71
C GLU A 68 22.90 -14.07 18.54
N ALA A 69 22.85 -15.39 18.77
CA ALA A 69 21.65 -16.17 18.60
C ALA A 69 20.59 -15.50 19.48
N MET A 70 19.74 -14.68 18.86
CA MET A 70 18.56 -14.13 19.48
C MET A 70 17.88 -15.35 20.07
N GLY A 71 17.81 -15.41 21.41
CA GLY A 71 17.21 -16.54 22.10
C GLY A 71 15.87 -16.87 21.45
N ALA A 72 15.51 -18.16 21.42
CA ALA A 72 14.25 -18.60 20.82
C ALA A 72 13.13 -17.66 21.24
N PHE A 73 12.46 -17.05 20.25
CA PHE A 73 11.41 -16.07 20.48
C PHE A 73 10.19 -16.81 21.07
N THR A 74 10.12 -16.85 22.39
CA THR A 74 9.07 -17.55 23.15
C THR A 74 8.24 -16.56 23.95
N CYS A 75 6.94 -16.85 24.10
CA CYS A 75 5.99 -15.98 24.78
C CYS A 75 5.04 -16.82 25.63
N ASP A 76 4.86 -16.46 26.91
CA ASP A 76 3.88 -17.11 27.79
C ASP A 76 2.43 -16.74 27.44
N ALA A 77 2.24 -15.60 26.75
CA ALA A 77 0.95 -15.11 26.27
C ALA A 77 1.10 -14.47 24.89
N PRO A 78 0.02 -14.42 24.08
CA PRO A 78 0.07 -13.79 22.77
C PRO A 78 0.44 -12.32 22.85
N ILE A 79 1.39 -11.89 22.01
CA ILE A 79 1.73 -10.47 21.84
C ILE A 79 0.64 -9.82 20.99
N LYS A 80 0.06 -8.73 21.47
CA LYS A 80 -0.98 -7.99 20.73
C LYS A 80 -0.42 -6.70 20.15
N ILE A 81 -0.49 -6.57 18.83
CA ILE A 81 -0.09 -5.39 18.08
C ILE A 81 -1.35 -4.69 17.58
N GLY A 82 -1.54 -3.42 17.96
CA GLY A 82 -2.60 -2.58 17.42
C GLY A 82 -2.10 -1.79 16.22
N LEU A 83 -2.69 -2.01 15.04
CA LEU A 83 -2.46 -1.19 13.86
C LEU A 83 -3.63 -0.20 13.70
N ILE A 84 -3.42 1.03 14.13
CA ILE A 84 -4.41 2.11 14.03
C ILE A 84 -4.08 2.95 12.79
N THR A 85 -5.02 3.09 11.88
CA THR A 85 -4.81 3.82 10.62
C THR A 85 -6.12 4.32 10.01
N ASP A 86 -6.05 5.25 9.06
CA ASP A 86 -7.21 5.74 8.31
C ASP A 86 -7.79 4.63 7.43
N LEU A 87 -8.73 3.85 7.94
CA LEU A 87 -9.46 2.87 7.13
C LEU A 87 -10.68 3.52 6.46
N THR A 88 -11.14 4.67 6.98
CA THR A 88 -12.26 5.42 6.41
C THR A 88 -11.95 6.91 6.17
N GLY A 89 -12.78 7.55 5.35
CA GLY A 89 -12.68 8.97 5.01
C GLY A 89 -11.66 9.28 3.91
N GLY A 90 -11.29 10.56 3.78
CA GLY A 90 -10.51 11.05 2.63
C GLY A 90 -9.10 10.48 2.49
N LEU A 91 -8.54 9.90 3.57
CA LEU A 91 -7.22 9.29 3.60
C LEU A 91 -7.26 7.76 3.64
N ALA A 92 -8.44 7.14 3.46
CA ALA A 92 -8.65 5.68 3.55
C ALA A 92 -7.69 4.85 2.68
N ILE A 93 -7.23 5.41 1.56
CA ILE A 93 -6.27 4.75 0.67
C ILE A 93 -4.92 4.50 1.37
N TYR A 94 -4.49 5.43 2.23
CA TYR A 94 -3.24 5.30 2.98
C TYR A 94 -3.32 4.23 4.06
N GLY A 95 -4.42 4.18 4.82
CA GLY A 95 -4.58 3.12 5.82
C GLY A 95 -4.81 1.75 5.20
N THR A 96 -5.50 1.67 4.05
CA THR A 96 -5.59 0.41 3.28
C THR A 96 -4.20 -0.08 2.83
N MET A 97 -3.34 0.84 2.37
CA MET A 97 -1.95 0.49 2.05
C MET A 97 -1.18 0.05 3.29
N ALA A 98 -1.26 0.79 4.40
CA ALA A 98 -0.58 0.46 5.65
C ALA A 98 -0.99 -0.91 6.19
N GLN A 99 -2.29 -1.22 6.21
CA GLN A 99 -2.81 -2.53 6.62
C GLN A 99 -2.22 -3.65 5.76
N ARG A 100 -2.30 -3.54 4.44
CA ARG A 100 -1.79 -4.58 3.52
C ARG A 100 -0.28 -4.76 3.66
N SER A 101 0.48 -3.67 3.72
CA SER A 101 1.93 -3.71 3.87
C SER A 101 2.36 -4.30 5.20
N PHE A 102 1.67 -3.96 6.29
CA PHE A 102 1.98 -4.50 7.60
C PHE A 102 1.73 -6.00 7.66
N LEU A 103 0.57 -6.47 7.20
CA LEU A 103 0.23 -7.89 7.19
C LEU A 103 1.18 -8.71 6.30
N LEU A 104 1.59 -8.17 5.15
CA LEU A 104 2.59 -8.79 4.29
C LEU A 104 3.98 -8.84 4.96
N GLY A 105 4.36 -7.77 5.67
CA GLY A 105 5.61 -7.75 6.44
C GLY A 105 5.61 -8.77 7.57
N MET A 106 4.48 -8.95 8.25
CA MET A 106 4.30 -9.99 9.26
C MET A 106 4.41 -11.39 8.67
N GLU A 107 3.79 -11.65 7.52
CA GLU A 107 3.93 -12.91 6.79
C GLU A 107 5.37 -13.20 6.38
N TYR A 108 6.07 -12.18 5.87
CA TYR A 108 7.49 -12.30 5.53
C TYR A 108 8.34 -12.63 6.76
N ALA A 109 8.05 -11.99 7.90
CA ALA A 109 8.81 -12.18 9.13
C ALA A 109 8.51 -13.52 9.83
N SER A 110 7.26 -13.99 9.81
CA SER A 110 6.87 -15.29 10.37
C SER A 110 7.20 -16.46 9.44
N GLY A 111 7.39 -16.21 8.15
CA GLY A 111 7.57 -17.22 7.11
C GLY A 111 6.28 -17.93 6.70
N ALA A 112 5.12 -17.45 7.16
CA ALA A 112 3.81 -18.04 6.86
C ALA A 112 2.71 -16.97 6.92
N ALA A 113 1.70 -17.12 6.06
CA ALA A 113 0.52 -16.24 6.06
C ALA A 113 -0.18 -16.24 7.43
N GLY A 114 -0.71 -15.08 7.81
CA GLY A 114 -1.44 -14.94 9.06
C GLY A 114 -2.81 -15.62 9.02
N GLU A 115 -3.23 -16.20 10.13
CA GLU A 115 -4.57 -16.79 10.28
C GLU A 115 -5.56 -15.69 10.67
N GLU A 116 -6.64 -15.51 9.90
CA GLU A 116 -7.69 -14.54 10.25
C GLU A 116 -8.43 -14.97 11.52
N MET A 117 -8.50 -14.07 12.50
CA MET A 117 -9.17 -14.30 13.79
C MET A 117 -10.53 -13.61 13.89
N GLY A 118 -10.91 -12.79 12.90
CA GLY A 118 -12.14 -12.00 12.88
C GLY A 118 -11.96 -10.71 12.10
N ASP A 119 -12.95 -9.81 12.18
CA ASP A 119 -12.91 -8.53 11.48
C ASP A 119 -11.68 -7.74 11.90
N ASN A 120 -10.81 -7.48 10.92
CA ASN A 120 -9.59 -6.72 11.08
C ASN A 120 -8.63 -7.33 12.13
N ALA A 121 -8.51 -8.65 12.20
CA ALA A 121 -7.56 -9.32 13.10
C ALA A 121 -6.88 -10.55 12.48
N TRP A 122 -5.56 -10.67 12.67
CA TRP A 122 -4.73 -11.78 12.16
C TRP A 122 -3.78 -12.33 13.23
N SER A 123 -3.55 -13.64 13.25
CA SER A 123 -2.57 -14.31 14.10
C SER A 123 -1.37 -14.78 13.29
N TYR A 124 -0.17 -14.66 13.85
CA TYR A 124 1.09 -15.11 13.26
C TYR A 124 1.87 -15.93 14.29
N LYS A 125 2.59 -16.95 13.84
CA LYS A 125 3.47 -17.77 14.69
C LYS A 125 4.93 -17.41 14.44
N PHE A 126 5.63 -17.09 15.51
CA PHE A 126 7.07 -16.84 15.52
C PHE A 126 7.71 -17.83 16.49
N GLY A 127 8.17 -18.98 15.99
CA GLY A 127 8.54 -20.10 16.85
C GLY A 127 7.35 -20.55 17.71
N ASP A 128 7.53 -20.55 19.03
CA ASP A 128 6.47 -20.91 19.99
C ASP A 128 5.60 -19.70 20.40
N CYS A 129 5.94 -18.49 19.95
CA CYS A 129 5.20 -17.28 20.26
C CYS A 129 4.05 -17.04 19.28
N GLU A 130 2.89 -16.64 19.81
CA GLU A 130 1.78 -16.12 19.02
C GLU A 130 1.80 -14.59 19.02
N VAL A 131 1.66 -14.00 17.83
CA VAL A 131 1.50 -12.56 17.64
C VAL A 131 0.17 -12.27 16.97
N GLN A 132 -0.65 -11.46 17.63
CA GLN A 132 -1.99 -11.06 17.18
C GLN A 132 -1.95 -9.61 16.70
N VAL A 133 -2.27 -9.39 15.43
CA VAL A 133 -2.41 -8.06 14.83
C VAL A 133 -3.88 -7.68 14.84
N LEU A 134 -4.20 -6.56 15.48
CA LEU A 134 -5.54 -6.00 15.61
C LEU A 134 -5.57 -4.67 14.86
N VAL A 135 -6.29 -4.62 13.76
CA VAL A 135 -6.39 -3.41 12.93
C VAL A 135 -7.65 -2.63 13.33
N ARG A 136 -7.50 -1.32 13.49
CA ARG A 136 -8.58 -0.41 13.86
C ARG A 136 -8.53 0.87 13.05
N ASP A 137 -9.71 1.36 12.72
CA ASP A 137 -9.86 2.68 12.11
C ASP A 137 -9.61 3.76 13.17
N ASP A 138 -8.97 4.85 12.78
CA ASP A 138 -8.66 5.96 13.69
C ASP A 138 -9.88 6.84 14.02
N LYS A 139 -10.99 6.62 13.31
CA LYS A 139 -12.26 7.36 13.45
C LYS A 139 -13.32 6.67 14.31
N GLY A 140 -13.07 5.47 14.84
CA GLY A 140 -13.95 4.77 15.80
C GLY A 140 -14.24 3.33 15.44
#